data_AF-A0A4Q9QKS8-F1
#
_entry.id   AF-A0A4Q9QKS8-F1
#
_cell.length_a   1.000
_cell.length_b   1.000
_cell.length_c   1.000
_cell.angle_alpha   90.00
_cell.angle_beta   90.00
_cell.angle_gamma   90.00
#
_symmetry.space_group_name_H-M   'P 1'
#
loop_
_entity.id
_entity.type
_entity.pdbx_description
1 polymer ?
#
loop_
_entity_poly.entity_id
_entity_poly.type
_entity_poly.pdbx_seq_one_letter_code
_entity_poly.pdbx_strand_id
1 'polypeptide(L)'
;MTIRCLICNSSVVLSKDAAKALARLIGTLGGFLNGIQQSATAQAVATPPKENHLERAFDLMIDGVSGAASNWADTQDFIRDVRKHQFMEYDCLCLRCGAKFDEQSDA
;
A
#
# COMPACT_ATOMS: atom_id res chain seq x y z
N MET A 1 -13.87 -19.16 -7.49
CA MET A 1 -13.17 -19.76 -8.66
C MET A 1 -11.72 -19.30 -8.66
N THR A 2 -10.80 -20.02 -9.32
CA THR A 2 -9.41 -19.55 -9.47
C THR A 2 -9.25 -18.93 -10.86
N ILE A 3 -8.99 -17.62 -10.92
CA ILE A 3 -8.73 -16.92 -12.18
C ILE A 3 -7.43 -17.44 -12.78
N ARG A 4 -7.44 -17.78 -14.06
CA ARG A 4 -6.24 -18.22 -14.79
C ARG A 4 -6.05 -17.37 -16.05
N CYS A 5 -4.79 -17.14 -16.39
CA CYS A 5 -4.45 -16.47 -17.63
C CYS A 5 -4.75 -17.38 -18.83
N LEU A 6 -5.56 -16.93 -19.78
CA LEU A 6 -5.90 -17.69 -20.99
C LEU A 6 -4.71 -17.89 -21.94
N ILE A 7 -3.67 -17.04 -21.85
CA ILE A 7 -2.50 -17.10 -22.73
C ILE A 7 -1.47 -18.14 -22.25
N CYS A 8 -1.17 -18.17 -20.95
CA CYS A 8 -0.12 -19.04 -20.39
C CYS A 8 -0.62 -20.07 -19.38
N ASN A 9 -1.93 -20.17 -19.17
CA ASN A 9 -2.60 -21.05 -18.20
C ASN A 9 -2.06 -20.93 -16.76
N SER A 10 -1.47 -19.78 -16.42
CA SER A 10 -0.94 -19.52 -15.07
C SER A 10 -2.05 -19.09 -14.12
N SER A 11 -2.00 -19.58 -12.88
CA SER A 11 -2.81 -19.11 -11.75
C SER A 11 -2.26 -17.85 -11.09
N VAL A 12 -1.09 -17.37 -11.51
CA VAL A 12 -0.47 -16.16 -10.96
C VAL A 12 -1.06 -14.94 -11.67
N VAL A 13 -2.28 -14.61 -11.26
CA VAL A 13 -3.07 -13.50 -11.78
C VAL A 13 -3.32 -12.51 -10.65
N LEU A 14 -3.02 -11.25 -10.89
CA LEU A 14 -3.32 -10.14 -10.00
C LEU A 14 -4.57 -9.43 -10.51
N SER A 15 -5.63 -9.40 -9.72
CA SER A 15 -6.80 -8.58 -10.04
C SER A 15 -6.54 -7.10 -9.74
N LYS A 16 -7.25 -6.23 -10.46
CA LYS A 16 -7.21 -4.78 -10.29
C LYS A 16 -7.53 -4.40 -8.84
N ASP A 17 -8.49 -5.06 -8.21
CA ASP A 17 -8.85 -4.79 -6.82
C ASP A 17 -7.83 -5.30 -5.82
N ALA A 18 -7.23 -6.47 -6.06
CA ALA A 18 -6.12 -6.94 -5.24
C ALA A 18 -4.92 -5.98 -5.34
N ALA A 19 -4.60 -5.47 -6.53
CA ALA A 19 -3.55 -4.47 -6.71
C ALA A 19 -3.84 -3.17 -5.95
N LYS A 20 -5.09 -2.66 -6.01
CA LYS A 20 -5.51 -1.49 -5.21
C LYS A 20 -5.37 -1.75 -3.71
N ALA A 21 -5.76 -2.93 -3.23
CA ALA A 21 -5.67 -3.29 -1.82
C ALA A 21 -4.20 -3.36 -1.34
N LEU A 22 -3.33 -3.98 -2.14
CA LEU A 22 -1.89 -4.00 -1.87
C LEU A 22 -1.28 -2.60 -1.85
N ALA A 23 -1.64 -1.75 -2.82
CA ALA A 23 -1.21 -0.37 -2.86
C ALA A 23 -1.64 0.41 -1.60
N ARG A 24 -2.88 0.24 -1.14
CA ARG A 24 -3.36 0.82 0.12
C ARG A 24 -2.54 0.35 1.31
N LEU A 25 -2.33 -0.95 1.43
CA LEU A 25 -1.59 -1.53 2.55
C LEU A 25 -0.13 -1.03 2.60
N ILE A 26 0.55 -1.01 1.46
CA ILE A 26 1.92 -0.49 1.34
C ILE A 26 1.95 1.01 1.66
N GLY A 27 1.02 1.79 1.12
CA GLY A 27 0.93 3.23 1.38
C GLY A 27 0.67 3.56 2.86
N THR A 28 -0.28 2.87 3.50
CA THR A 28 -0.54 3.03 4.94
C THR A 28 0.68 2.67 5.78
N LEU A 29 1.36 1.57 5.47
CA LEU A 29 2.57 1.16 6.20
C LEU A 29 3.73 2.12 5.97
N GLY A 30 3.91 2.62 4.75
CA GLY A 30 4.92 3.63 4.43
C GLY A 30 4.67 4.94 5.17
N GLY A 31 3.42 5.41 5.21
CA GLY A 31 3.03 6.59 5.99
C GLY A 31 3.28 6.39 7.49
N PHE A 32 2.96 5.21 8.01
CA PHE A 32 3.22 4.87 9.41
C PHE A 32 4.71 4.93 9.77
N LEU A 33 5.56 4.29 8.96
CA LEU A 33 7.00 4.29 9.18
C LEU A 33 7.59 5.69 9.04
N ASN A 34 7.13 6.49 8.08
CA ASN A 34 7.56 7.88 7.92
C ASN A 34 7.17 8.73 9.13
N GLY A 35 5.96 8.56 9.68
CA GLY A 35 5.52 9.25 10.89
C GLY A 35 6.42 8.97 12.09
N ILE A 36 6.74 7.69 12.34
CA ILE A 36 7.68 7.30 13.40
C ILE A 36 9.07 7.91 13.18
N GLN A 37 9.59 7.84 11.95
CA GLN A 37 10.93 8.33 11.63
C GLN A 37 11.07 9.84 11.83
N GLN A 38 10.07 10.62 11.39
CA GLN A 38 10.07 12.07 11.56
C GLN A 38 10.12 12.45 13.03
N SER A 39 9.32 11.81 13.89
CA SER A 39 9.33 12.07 15.33
C SER A 39 10.60 11.61 16.02
N ALA A 40 11.15 10.45 15.65
CA ALA A 40 12.43 9.98 16.18
C ALA A 40 13.58 10.94 15.82
N THR A 41 13.59 11.49 14.60
CA THR A 41 14.60 12.49 14.19
C THR A 41 14.40 13.84 14.88
N ALA A 42 13.17 14.29 15.09
CA ALA A 42 12.87 15.53 15.81
C ALA A 42 13.26 15.44 17.29
N GLN A 43 13.02 14.29 17.94
CA GLN A 43 13.39 14.05 19.34
C GLN A 43 14.90 13.92 19.55
N ALA A 44 15.66 13.46 18.55
CA ALA A 44 17.13 13.41 18.65
C ALA A 44 17.79 14.80 18.75
N VAL A 45 17.08 15.86 18.32
CA VAL A 45 17.55 17.26 18.37
C VAL A 45 17.16 17.94 19.69
N ALA A 46 16.18 17.40 20.42
CA ALA A 46 15.75 17.90 21.72
C ALA A 46 16.39 17.10 22.87
N THR A 47 17.05 17.77 23.81
CA THR A 47 17.65 17.15 25.01
C THR A 47 16.61 16.28 25.74
N PRO A 48 16.87 14.98 26.00
CA PRO A 48 15.82 14.09 26.50
C PRO A 48 15.46 14.43 27.95
N PRO A 49 14.18 14.67 28.28
CA PRO A 49 13.70 14.54 29.64
C PRO A 49 13.79 13.05 30.04
N LYS A 50 13.74 12.76 31.34
CA LYS A 50 13.54 11.39 31.87
C LYS A 50 12.12 10.91 31.52
N GLU A 51 11.86 10.68 30.25
CA GLU A 51 10.59 10.15 29.77
C GLU A 51 10.54 8.64 29.99
N ASN A 52 9.39 8.17 30.45
CA ASN A 52 9.11 6.76 30.57
C ASN A 52 9.20 6.13 29.17
N HIS A 53 9.98 5.05 29.03
CA HIS A 53 10.12 4.33 27.76
C HIS A 53 8.77 3.92 27.14
N LEU A 54 7.77 3.67 28.00
CA LEU A 54 6.42 3.32 27.58
C LEU A 54 5.67 4.50 26.96
N GLU A 55 5.79 5.69 27.54
CA GLU A 55 5.17 6.93 27.05
C GLU A 55 5.72 7.31 25.68
N ARG A 56 7.06 7.28 25.53
CA ARG A 56 7.72 7.50 24.24
C ARG A 56 7.27 6.49 23.17
N ALA A 57 7.07 5.23 23.56
CA ALA A 57 6.58 4.22 22.62
C ALA A 57 5.15 4.53 22.13
N PHE A 58 4.28 5.03 23.02
CA PHE A 58 2.94 5.47 22.64
C PHE A 58 2.97 6.70 21.74
N ASP A 59 3.80 7.69 22.04
CA ASP A 59 3.94 8.89 21.20
C ASP A 59 4.38 8.51 19.77
N LEU A 60 5.40 7.65 19.65
CA LEU A 60 5.83 7.15 18.34
C LEU A 60 4.71 6.39 17.60
N MET A 61 3.88 5.61 18.31
CA MET A 61 2.74 4.94 17.69
C MET A 61 1.68 5.94 17.21
N ILE A 62 1.37 6.96 18.00
CA ILE A 62 0.42 8.03 17.64
C ILE A 62 0.92 8.79 16.41
N ASP A 63 2.20 9.12 16.38
CA ASP A 63 2.83 9.80 15.24
C ASP A 63 2.85 8.92 14.00
N GLY A 64 3.10 7.62 14.17
CA GLY A 64 2.94 6.63 13.11
C GLY A 64 1.51 6.62 12.55
N VAL A 65 0.50 6.54 13.41
CA VAL A 65 -0.92 6.57 12.95
C VAL A 65 -1.24 7.88 12.23
N SER A 66 -0.71 9.01 12.72
CA SER A 66 -0.87 10.32 12.09
C SER A 66 -0.21 10.36 10.70
N GLY A 67 1.00 9.80 10.57
CA GLY A 67 1.70 9.65 9.29
C GLY A 67 0.98 8.74 8.31
N ALA A 68 0.38 7.64 8.80
CA ALA A 68 -0.44 6.76 7.96
C ALA A 68 -1.68 7.46 7.43
N ALA A 69 -2.34 8.29 8.25
CA ALA A 69 -3.52 9.05 7.87
C ALA A 69 -3.19 10.18 6.89
N SER A 70 -2.07 10.90 7.09
CA SER A 70 -1.65 11.99 6.20
C SER A 70 -1.20 11.50 4.82
N ASN A 71 -0.63 10.29 4.73
CA ASN A 71 -0.20 9.67 3.48
C ASN A 71 -1.35 9.15 2.60
N TRP A 72 -2.61 9.38 2.99
CA TRP A 72 -3.78 8.89 2.27
C TRP A 72 -3.88 9.44 0.84
N ALA A 73 -3.62 10.74 0.64
CA ALA A 73 -3.72 11.38 -0.68
C ALA A 73 -2.72 10.78 -1.68
N ASP A 74 -1.45 10.68 -1.29
CA ASP A 74 -0.39 10.09 -2.12
C ASP A 74 -0.68 8.62 -2.45
N THR A 75 -1.21 7.88 -1.48
CA THR A 75 -1.65 6.50 -1.67
C THR A 75 -2.79 6.40 -2.69
N GLN A 76 -3.77 7.31 -2.66
CA GLN A 76 -4.86 7.35 -3.65
C GLN A 76 -4.37 7.71 -5.05
N ASP A 77 -3.41 8.62 -5.16
CA ASP A 77 -2.82 9.00 -6.43
C ASP A 77 -2.06 7.83 -7.07
N PHE A 78 -1.26 7.11 -6.29
CA PHE A 78 -0.62 5.87 -6.77
C PHE A 78 -1.65 4.81 -7.20
N ILE A 79 -2.73 4.63 -6.44
CA ILE A 79 -3.82 3.70 -6.79
C ILE A 79 -4.48 4.10 -8.12
N ARG A 80 -4.69 5.40 -8.34
CA ARG A 80 -5.22 5.92 -9.60
C ARG A 80 -4.27 5.62 -10.75
N ASP A 81 -2.97 5.77 -10.55
CA ASP A 81 -1.96 5.48 -11.56
C ASP A 81 -1.86 3.99 -11.87
N VAL A 82 -1.91 3.12 -10.86
CA VAL A 82 -1.99 1.66 -11.05
C VAL A 82 -3.20 1.30 -11.90
N ARG A 83 -4.37 1.88 -11.59
CA ARG A 83 -5.58 1.65 -12.39
C ARG A 83 -5.38 2.11 -13.83
N LYS A 84 -4.91 3.35 -14.01
CA LYS A 84 -4.82 3.99 -15.32
C LYS A 84 -3.76 3.35 -16.21
N HIS A 85 -2.59 3.02 -15.67
CA HIS A 85 -1.42 2.62 -16.47
C HIS A 85 -1.14 1.12 -16.43
N GLN A 86 -1.32 0.47 -15.28
CA GLN A 86 -1.02 -0.96 -15.15
C GLN A 86 -2.20 -1.81 -15.66
N PHE A 87 -3.43 -1.44 -15.33
CA PHE A 87 -4.61 -2.21 -15.70
C PHE A 87 -5.36 -1.64 -16.91
N MET A 88 -5.29 -0.33 -17.14
CA MET A 88 -6.10 0.36 -18.18
C MET A 88 -7.59 0.07 -17.93
N GLU A 89 -8.28 -0.50 -18.93
CA GLU A 89 -9.68 -0.94 -18.81
C GLU A 89 -9.82 -2.35 -18.20
N TYR A 90 -8.81 -3.22 -18.34
CA TYR A 90 -8.88 -4.63 -17.95
C TYR A 90 -8.88 -4.90 -16.45
N ASP A 91 -9.52 -5.97 -16.00
CA ASP A 91 -9.63 -6.31 -14.57
C ASP A 91 -8.51 -7.19 -14.02
N CYS A 92 -7.77 -7.90 -14.87
CA CYS A 92 -6.74 -8.84 -14.46
C CYS A 92 -5.41 -8.60 -15.19
N LEU A 93 -4.30 -8.82 -14.49
CA LEU A 93 -2.94 -8.84 -15.01
C LEU A 93 -2.29 -10.18 -14.67
N CYS A 94 -1.83 -10.92 -15.66
CA CYS A 94 -1.00 -12.10 -15.43
C CYS A 94 0.43 -11.67 -15.09
N LEU A 95 0.90 -12.02 -13.89
CA LEU A 95 2.26 -11.67 -13.45
C LEU A 95 3.35 -12.54 -14.13
N ARG A 96 2.95 -13.62 -14.83
CA ARG A 96 3.89 -14.48 -15.55
C ARG A 96 4.20 -13.98 -16.96
N CYS A 97 3.18 -13.62 -17.74
CA CYS A 97 3.35 -13.24 -19.15
C CYS A 97 2.97 -11.78 -19.45
N GLY A 98 2.48 -11.02 -18.46
CA GLY A 98 2.09 -9.62 -18.63
C GLY A 98 0.75 -9.40 -19.34
N ALA A 99 0.01 -10.47 -19.66
CA ALA A 99 -1.29 -10.38 -20.31
C ALA A 99 -2.31 -9.65 -19.44
N LYS A 100 -3.04 -8.71 -20.04
CA LYS A 100 -4.18 -8.01 -19.43
C LYS A 100 -5.48 -8.52 -20.03
N PHE A 101 -6.47 -8.78 -19.20
CA PHE A 101 -7.75 -9.37 -19.62
C PHE A 101 -8.84 -9.08 -18.59
N ASP A 102 -10.10 -9.16 -19.02
CA ASP A 102 -11.24 -9.02 -18.11
C ASP A 102 -11.46 -10.32 -17.33
N GLU A 103 -11.93 -10.18 -16.08
CA GLU A 103 -12.39 -11.34 -15.33
C GLU A 103 -13.60 -11.89 -16.07
N GLN A 104 -13.58 -13.20 -16.36
CA GLN A 104 -14.67 -13.84 -17.07
C GLN A 104 -15.89 -13.82 -16.15
N SER A 105 -16.80 -12.88 -16.38
CA SER A 105 -18.11 -12.86 -15.74
C SER A 105 -18.89 -14.05 -16.28
N ASP A 106 -19.09 -15.08 -15.46
CA ASP A 106 -20.03 -16.15 -15.77
C ASP A 106 -21.41 -15.51 -16.02
N ALA A 107 -21.83 -15.50 -17.29
CA ALA A 107 -23.18 -15.14 -17.71
C ALA A 107 -24.12 -16.33 -17.55
#